data_AF-A0A2V7QHG6-F1
#
_entry.id   AF-A0A2V7QHG6-F1
#
_cell.length_a   1.000
_cell.length_b   1.000
_cell.length_c   1.000
_cell.angle_alpha   90.00
_cell.angle_beta   90.00
_cell.angle_gamma   90.00
#
_symmetry.space_group_name_H-M   'P 1'
#
loop_
_entity.id
_entity.type
_entity.pdbx_description
1 polymer ?
#
loop_
_entity_poly.entity_id
_entity_poly.type
_entity_poly.pdbx_seq_one_letter_code
_entity_poly.pdbx_strand_id
1 'polypeptide(L)'
;MTTRRGFLESLFAVGAALPALRDDALPRLARVARQADRRPVDDITRDEDFWREVQEAFTLDRTIINLNNGGVSPSPRVVQEAMRRYLEYSNTAPAYTMWQVLEPEIEAVRHRLAASFGCDAE
;
A
#
# COMPACT_ATOMS: atom_id res chain seq x y z
N MET A 1 -26.38 -24.84 -2.55
CA MET A 1 -24.99 -24.83 -3.08
C MET A 1 -24.90 -23.71 -4.11
N THR A 2 -24.24 -22.61 -3.76
CA THR A 2 -24.01 -21.49 -4.68
C THR A 2 -22.96 -21.92 -5.71
N THR A 3 -23.33 -21.92 -6.99
CA THR A 3 -22.39 -22.26 -8.07
C THR A 3 -21.54 -21.04 -8.43
N ARG A 4 -20.30 -21.25 -8.89
CA ARG A 4 -19.39 -20.16 -9.31
C ARG A 4 -20.05 -19.19 -10.30
N ARG A 5 -20.95 -19.70 -11.16
CA ARG A 5 -21.71 -18.89 -12.11
C ARG A 5 -22.73 -17.96 -11.42
N GLY A 6 -23.45 -18.47 -10.42
CA GLY A 6 -24.40 -17.64 -9.65
C GLY A 6 -23.72 -16.55 -8.82
N PHE A 7 -22.48 -16.77 -8.38
CA PHE A 7 -21.67 -15.74 -7.71
C PHE A 7 -21.18 -14.65 -8.67
N LEU A 8 -20.78 -15.02 -9.89
CA LEU A 8 -20.36 -14.06 -10.91
C LEU A 8 -21.56 -13.27 -11.47
N GLU A 9 -22.72 -13.88 -11.59
CA GLU A 9 -23.97 -13.21 -11.99
C GLU A 9 -24.44 -12.21 -10.93
N SER A 10 -24.29 -12.49 -9.63
CA SER A 10 -24.62 -11.52 -8.59
C SER A 10 -23.65 -10.32 -8.55
N LEU A 11 -22.40 -10.49 -8.99
CA LEU A 11 -21.43 -9.40 -9.14
C LEU A 11 -21.78 -8.46 -10.32
N PHE A 12 -22.38 -8.99 -11.39
CA PHE A 12 -22.81 -8.19 -12.54
C PHE A 12 -24.19 -7.53 -12.35
N ALA A 13 -25.09 -8.12 -11.55
CA ALA A 13 -26.40 -7.55 -11.24
C ALA A 13 -26.35 -6.32 -10.30
N VAL A 14 -25.23 -6.10 -9.60
CA VAL A 14 -24.99 -4.89 -8.77
C VAL A 14 -24.57 -3.68 -9.60
N GLY A 15 -24.49 -3.82 -10.93
CA GLY A 15 -24.45 -2.70 -11.85
C GLY A 15 -23.05 -2.11 -12.01
N ALA A 16 -22.72 -1.86 -13.26
CA ALA A 16 -21.56 -1.12 -13.70
C ALA A 16 -21.53 0.29 -13.08
N ALA A 17 -20.89 0.44 -11.92
CA ALA A 17 -20.23 1.68 -11.58
C ALA A 17 -18.80 1.58 -12.12
N LEU A 18 -18.64 1.82 -13.42
CA LEU A 18 -17.38 2.39 -13.90
C LEU A 18 -17.15 3.63 -13.02
N PRO A 19 -16.10 3.68 -12.18
CA PRO A 19 -15.74 4.98 -11.64
C PRO A 19 -15.24 5.74 -12.86
N ALA A 20 -16.12 6.59 -13.40
CA ALA A 20 -15.68 7.75 -14.13
C ALA A 20 -14.52 8.33 -13.33
N LEU A 21 -13.37 8.48 -13.99
CA LEU A 21 -12.18 9.16 -13.51
C LEU A 21 -12.58 10.54 -12.98
N ARG A 22 -12.98 10.58 -11.72
CA ARG A 22 -13.17 11.78 -10.92
C ARG A 22 -12.08 11.73 -9.87
N ASP A 23 -11.40 12.86 -9.68
CA ASP A 23 -10.29 13.01 -8.74
C ASP A 23 -10.67 12.58 -7.31
N ASP A 24 -11.97 12.53 -7.01
CA ASP A 24 -12.52 12.18 -5.71
C ASP A 24 -12.74 10.67 -5.50
N ALA A 25 -12.61 9.84 -6.54
CA ALA A 25 -12.91 8.41 -6.47
C ALA A 25 -11.95 7.66 -5.54
N LEU A 26 -10.66 7.98 -5.60
CA LEU A 26 -9.63 7.40 -4.72
C LEU A 26 -9.77 7.87 -3.26
N PRO A 27 -9.98 9.17 -2.95
CA PRO A 27 -10.31 9.62 -1.61
C PRO A 27 -11.57 8.96 -1.01
N ARG A 28 -12.58 8.70 -1.84
CA ARG A 28 -13.85 8.09 -1.41
C ARG A 28 -13.72 6.59 -1.18
N LEU A 29 -12.99 5.88 -2.05
CA LEU A 29 -12.59 4.48 -1.84
C LEU A 29 -11.70 4.34 -0.61
N ALA A 30 -10.74 5.25 -0.40
CA ALA A 30 -9.91 5.26 0.80
C ALA A 30 -10.75 5.50 2.07
N ARG A 31 -11.79 6.34 2.00
CA ARG A 31 -12.73 6.54 3.12
C ARG A 31 -13.58 5.30 3.39
N VAL A 32 -14.05 4.61 2.35
CA VAL A 32 -14.80 3.36 2.47
C VAL A 32 -13.89 2.22 2.96
N ALA A 33 -12.65 2.14 2.51
CA ALA A 33 -11.65 1.19 2.99
C ALA A 33 -11.27 1.46 4.46
N ARG A 34 -11.12 2.73 4.86
CA ARG A 34 -10.98 3.11 6.28
C ARG A 34 -12.20 2.79 7.13
N GLN A 35 -13.38 2.63 6.50
CA GLN A 35 -14.61 2.17 7.16
C GLN A 35 -14.81 0.66 7.08
N ALA A 36 -13.99 -0.06 6.31
CA ALA A 36 -14.20 -1.47 5.97
C ALA A 36 -13.78 -2.43 7.09
N ASP A 37 -12.97 -2.01 8.05
CA ASP A 37 -12.67 -2.82 9.24
C ASP A 37 -13.04 -2.05 10.52
N ARG A 38 -14.25 -2.32 11.03
CA ARG A 38 -14.75 -1.80 12.32
C ARG A 38 -14.57 -2.82 13.44
N ARG A 39 -13.77 -3.87 13.23
CA ARG A 39 -13.54 -4.89 14.26
C ARG A 39 -12.86 -4.24 15.48
N PRO A 40 -13.21 -4.67 16.70
CA PRO A 40 -12.45 -4.35 17.90
C PRO A 40 -10.95 -4.59 17.70
N VAL A 41 -10.11 -3.74 18.29
CA VAL A 41 -8.65 -3.90 18.24
C VAL A 41 -8.21 -5.29 18.72
N ASP A 42 -8.89 -5.80 19.75
CA ASP A 42 -8.68 -7.15 20.31
C ASP A 42 -8.93 -8.29 19.32
N ASP A 43 -9.79 -8.07 18.31
CA ASP A 43 -10.08 -9.07 17.29
C ASP A 43 -9.01 -9.03 16.20
N ILE A 44 -8.58 -7.84 15.77
CA ILE A 44 -7.53 -7.67 14.74
C ILE A 44 -6.18 -8.15 15.28
N THR A 45 -5.86 -7.84 16.52
CA THR A 45 -4.60 -8.25 17.16
C THR A 45 -4.44 -9.76 17.30
N ARG A 46 -5.56 -10.52 17.31
CA ARG A 46 -5.58 -11.99 17.38
C ARG A 46 -5.81 -12.66 16.02
N ASP A 47 -5.96 -11.88 14.95
CA ASP A 47 -6.21 -12.39 13.59
C ASP A 47 -4.91 -12.85 12.92
N GLU A 48 -4.55 -14.12 13.12
CA GLU A 48 -3.35 -14.73 12.54
C GLU A 48 -3.38 -14.78 11.00
N ASP A 49 -4.55 -14.80 10.37
CA ASP A 49 -4.67 -14.78 8.92
C ASP A 49 -4.28 -13.40 8.37
N PHE A 50 -4.78 -12.34 9.00
CA PHE A 50 -4.39 -10.97 8.70
C PHE A 50 -2.88 -10.73 8.90
N TRP A 51 -2.33 -11.10 10.07
CA TRP A 51 -0.91 -10.87 10.35
C TRP A 51 0.03 -11.72 9.48
N ARG A 52 -0.41 -12.90 9.06
CA ARG A 52 0.32 -13.71 8.08
C ARG A 52 0.42 -13.00 6.73
N GLU A 53 -0.65 -12.38 6.24
CA GLU A 53 -0.59 -11.59 5.00
C GLU A 53 0.37 -10.39 5.13
N VAL A 54 0.37 -9.71 6.28
CA VAL A 54 1.32 -8.63 6.56
C VAL A 54 2.76 -9.14 6.54
N GLN A 55 3.04 -10.28 7.19
CA GLN A 55 4.36 -10.92 7.15
C GLN A 55 4.74 -11.35 5.71
N GLU A 56 3.75 -11.82 4.95
CA GLU A 56 3.71 -12.08 3.49
C GLU A 56 4.38 -11.00 2.63
N ALA A 57 4.21 -9.74 3.06
CA ALA A 57 4.68 -8.57 2.33
C ALA A 57 6.20 -8.35 2.45
N PHE A 58 6.89 -9.01 3.38
CA PHE A 58 8.33 -8.85 3.61
C PHE A 58 9.13 -10.05 3.08
N THR A 59 10.38 -9.81 2.69
CA THR A 59 11.31 -10.86 2.23
C THR A 59 12.24 -11.28 3.37
N LEU A 60 11.66 -11.86 4.43
CA LEU A 60 12.38 -12.19 5.66
C LEU A 60 13.09 -13.55 5.56
N ASP A 61 14.23 -13.68 6.23
CA ASP A 61 14.77 -14.99 6.61
C ASP A 61 13.92 -15.57 7.75
N ARG A 62 13.17 -16.64 7.45
CA ARG A 62 12.25 -17.27 8.42
C ARG A 62 12.95 -18.13 9.47
N THR A 63 14.28 -18.25 9.42
CA THR A 63 15.08 -18.92 10.47
C THR A 63 15.41 -17.99 11.64
N ILE A 64 15.18 -16.67 11.48
CA ILE A 64 15.50 -15.66 12.48
C ILE A 64 14.23 -14.97 12.96
N ILE A 65 14.07 -14.86 14.28
CA ILE A 65 13.02 -14.07 14.90
C ILE A 65 13.57 -12.66 15.19
N ASN A 66 13.18 -11.69 14.36
CA ASN A 66 13.60 -10.30 14.55
C ASN A 66 12.69 -9.57 15.56
N LEU A 67 13.14 -9.47 16.81
CA LEU A 67 12.49 -8.71 17.87
C LEU A 67 12.95 -7.24 17.95
N ASN A 68 13.82 -6.78 17.05
CA ASN A 68 14.40 -5.44 17.05
C ASN A 68 14.00 -4.60 15.82
N ASN A 69 12.77 -4.77 15.32
CA ASN A 69 12.25 -3.96 14.22
C ASN A 69 12.22 -2.46 14.52
N GLY A 70 12.20 -2.06 15.80
CA GLY A 70 12.27 -0.65 16.22
C GLY A 70 13.65 -0.01 16.01
N GLY A 71 14.74 -0.80 16.04
CA GLY A 71 16.08 -0.31 15.73
C GLY A 71 16.28 -0.16 14.22
N VAL A 72 15.99 -1.24 13.47
CA VAL A 72 15.96 -1.24 12.01
C VAL A 72 14.95 -2.29 11.56
N SER A 73 14.00 -1.89 10.71
CA SER A 73 13.04 -2.80 10.09
C SER A 73 13.44 -3.10 8.64
N PRO A 74 13.33 -4.35 8.17
CA PRO A 74 13.43 -4.64 6.73
C PRO A 74 12.32 -3.91 5.98
N SER A 75 12.61 -3.40 4.79
CA SER A 75 11.59 -2.80 3.94
C SER A 75 10.67 -3.88 3.35
N PRO A 76 9.34 -3.64 3.21
CA PRO A 76 8.46 -4.54 2.48
C PRO A 76 8.94 -4.73 1.02
N ARG A 77 8.58 -5.87 0.41
CA ARG A 77 8.96 -6.25 -0.95
C ARG A 77 8.66 -5.17 -1.99
N VAL A 78 7.49 -4.53 -1.91
CA VAL A 78 7.12 -3.43 -2.81
C VAL A 78 8.05 -2.23 -2.73
N VAL A 79 8.58 -1.92 -1.54
CA VAL A 79 9.54 -0.83 -1.33
C VAL A 79 10.91 -1.21 -1.90
N GLN A 80 11.35 -2.44 -1.68
CA GLN A 80 12.60 -2.95 -2.26
C GLN A 80 12.56 -2.94 -3.80
N GLU A 81 11.43 -3.35 -4.40
CA GLU A 81 11.20 -3.32 -5.84
C GLU A 81 11.20 -1.89 -6.39
N ALA A 82 10.55 -0.95 -5.68
CA ALA A 82 10.58 0.46 -6.05
C ALA A 82 12.02 1.02 -6.01
N MET A 83 12.78 0.73 -4.96
CA MET A 83 14.17 1.16 -4.84
C MET A 83 15.03 0.63 -6.00
N ARG A 84 14.86 -0.64 -6.38
CA ARG A 84 15.56 -1.23 -7.52
C ARG A 84 15.23 -0.52 -8.84
N ARG A 85 13.94 -0.29 -9.12
CA ARG A 85 13.50 0.42 -10.33
C ARG A 85 14.03 1.85 -10.39
N TYR A 86 14.02 2.58 -9.26
CA TYR A 86 14.54 3.94 -9.23
C TYR A 86 16.07 3.99 -9.35
N LEU A 87 16.77 2.99 -8.82
CA LEU A 87 18.21 2.86 -9.05
C LEU A 87 18.52 2.61 -10.54
N GLU A 88 17.78 1.71 -11.19
CA GLU A 88 17.91 1.46 -12.63
C GLU A 88 17.62 2.73 -13.44
N TYR A 89 16.57 3.48 -13.08
CA TYR A 89 16.22 4.75 -13.72
C TYR A 89 17.28 5.85 -13.50
N SER A 90 17.83 5.96 -12.30
CA SER A 90 18.96 6.86 -12.04
C SER A 90 20.15 6.53 -12.95
N ASN A 91 20.40 5.25 -13.23
CA ASN A 91 21.53 4.84 -14.06
C ASN A 91 21.34 5.06 -15.57
N THR A 92 20.15 5.46 -16.05
CA THR A 92 19.95 5.72 -17.49
C THR A 92 20.56 7.06 -17.94
N ALA A 93 20.55 8.07 -17.07
CA ALA A 93 21.19 9.37 -17.30
C ALA A 93 21.36 10.12 -15.96
N PRO A 94 22.35 9.76 -15.11
CA PRO A 94 22.37 10.09 -13.68
C PRO A 94 22.13 11.56 -13.32
N ALA A 95 22.84 12.49 -13.94
CA ALA A 95 22.68 13.91 -13.62
C ALA A 95 21.29 14.45 -13.96
N TYR A 96 20.64 13.91 -14.98
CA TYR A 96 19.29 14.33 -15.37
C TYR A 96 18.22 13.58 -14.58
N THR A 97 18.22 12.25 -14.60
CA THR A 97 17.15 11.46 -13.97
C THR A 97 17.18 11.54 -12.45
N MET A 98 18.34 11.63 -11.82
CA MET A 98 18.44 11.76 -10.37
C MET A 98 18.05 13.17 -9.91
N TRP A 99 18.69 14.22 -10.43
CA TRP A 99 18.52 15.58 -9.91
C TRP A 99 17.30 16.31 -10.48
N GLN A 100 17.00 16.13 -11.77
CA GLN A 100 15.92 16.89 -12.41
C GLN A 100 14.57 16.17 -12.33
N VAL A 101 14.57 14.84 -12.16
CA VAL A 101 13.35 14.04 -12.15
C VAL A 101 13.05 13.45 -10.78
N LEU A 102 13.96 12.66 -10.19
CA LEU A 102 13.64 11.94 -8.94
C LEU A 102 13.73 12.82 -7.69
N GLU A 103 14.70 13.73 -7.59
CA GLU A 103 14.90 14.56 -6.40
C GLU A 103 13.66 15.42 -6.06
N PRO A 104 12.99 16.10 -7.01
CA PRO A 104 11.76 16.84 -6.72
C PRO A 104 10.60 15.98 -6.17
N GLU A 105 10.57 14.68 -6.46
CA GLU A 105 9.49 13.78 -6.02
C GLU A 105 9.48 13.53 -4.50
N ILE A 106 10.53 13.95 -3.78
CA ILE A 106 10.52 13.93 -2.31
C ILE A 106 9.37 14.77 -1.73
N GLU A 107 8.96 15.82 -2.43
CA GLU A 107 7.85 16.69 -2.03
C GLU A 107 6.52 15.94 -2.08
N ALA A 108 6.32 15.10 -3.10
CA ALA A 108 5.15 14.25 -3.20
C ALA A 108 5.09 13.24 -2.04
N VAL A 109 6.24 12.73 -1.59
CA VAL A 109 6.32 11.88 -0.40
C VAL A 109 5.91 12.66 0.85
N ARG A 110 6.43 13.88 1.04
CA ARG A 110 6.09 14.74 2.20
C ARG A 110 4.59 15.00 2.26
N HIS A 111 3.97 15.44 1.16
CA HIS A 111 2.54 15.73 1.12
C HIS A 111 1.68 14.48 1.38
N ARG A 112 2.06 13.32 0.84
CA ARG A 112 1.32 12.07 1.08
C ARG A 112 1.45 11.59 2.52
N LEU A 113 2.61 11.80 3.14
CA LEU A 113 2.84 11.49 4.54
C LEU A 113 1.96 12.38 5.43
N ALA A 114 2.02 13.70 5.23
CA ALA A 114 1.19 14.67 5.96
C ALA A 114 -0.31 14.34 5.86
N ALA A 115 -0.79 14.04 4.65
CA ALA A 115 -2.18 13.63 4.42
C ALA A 115 -2.55 12.32 5.12
N SER A 116 -1.61 11.38 5.27
CA SER A 116 -1.83 10.10 5.96
C SER A 116 -1.94 10.29 7.48
N PHE A 117 -1.20 11.25 8.03
CA PHE A 117 -1.21 11.60 9.46
C PHE A 117 -2.22 12.70 9.83
N GLY A 118 -2.82 13.35 8.83
CA GLY A 118 -3.79 14.44 9.05
C GLY A 118 -3.15 15.71 9.62
N CYS A 119 -1.88 15.94 9.34
CA CYS A 119 -1.13 17.11 9.78
C CYS A 119 -0.75 18.01 8.59
N ASP A 120 -0.16 19.17 8.89
CA ASP A 120 0.50 20.00 7.87
C ASP A 120 1.74 19.28 7.30
N ALA A 121 2.23 19.74 6.14
CA ALA A 121 3.44 19.20 5.54
C ALA A 121 4.72 19.68 6.24
N GLU A 122 4.62 20.71 7.08
CA GLU A 122 5.69 21.31 7.89
C GLU A 122 5.48 21.13 9.41
#